data_AF-X0UNC1-F1
#
_entry.id   AF-X0UNC1-F1
#
_cell.length_a   1.000
_cell.length_b   1.000
_cell.length_c   1.000
_cell.angle_alpha   90.00
_cell.angle_beta   90.00
_cell.angle_gamma   90.00
#
_symmetry.space_group_name_H-M   'P 1'
#
loop_
_entity.id
_entity.type
_entity.pdbx_description
1 polymer ?
#
loop_
_entity_poly.entity_id
_entity_poly.type
_entity_poly.pdbx_seq_one_letter_code
_entity_poly.pdbx_strand_id
1 'polypeptide(L)'
;DLDRLGFATAVDMLAFVRTHLPAPLRLTAAPRFFEVREDDERGGRRDDDARIRDLQGAIDDQRTLAIVSANGGAYLSRILADINFSPLARRRAPFWMFGFSEITTLVNLVASYRCGRGVYWLCPNFLAWKIRPRAAAREAVAEFWQTLPVILDGGWPGRPTPSRGGGWISTQKDFKHLDFGPIRGRLVSGRAESGRVRLIGGCIAVFCAFLIAKQAKRLRPDGRWLILEDIREAPYRLDRYFASFKLAGWFDRLAGLIIGDFHTPE
;
A
#
# COMPACT_ATOMS: atom_id res chain seq x y z
N ASP A 1 7.11 -5.04 16.41
CA ASP A 1 5.68 -4.77 16.14
C ASP A 1 4.71 -5.70 16.85
N LEU A 2 4.95 -7.02 16.88
CA LEU A 2 4.08 -7.97 17.60
C LEU A 2 3.74 -7.54 19.04
N ASP A 3 4.76 -7.20 19.84
CA ASP A 3 4.56 -6.70 21.21
C ASP A 3 3.76 -5.39 21.25
N ARG A 4 4.00 -4.45 20.32
CA ARG A 4 3.25 -3.18 20.22
C ARG A 4 1.77 -3.40 19.88
N LEU A 5 1.49 -4.46 19.12
CA LEU A 5 0.16 -4.92 18.77
C LEU A 5 -0.48 -5.80 19.86
N GLY A 6 0.25 -6.12 20.93
CA GLY A 6 -0.25 -6.96 22.01
C GLY A 6 -0.30 -8.45 21.67
N PHE A 7 0.59 -8.94 20.80
CA PHE A 7 0.75 -10.37 20.48
C PHE A 7 2.10 -10.88 20.98
N ALA A 8 2.11 -12.07 21.61
CA ALA A 8 3.32 -12.71 22.07
C ALA A 8 4.12 -13.31 20.90
N THR A 9 3.43 -13.94 19.94
CA THR A 9 4.05 -14.59 18.78
C THR A 9 3.37 -14.21 17.45
N ALA A 10 4.04 -14.48 16.33
CA ALA A 10 3.45 -14.36 15.01
C ALA A 10 2.28 -15.34 14.80
N VAL A 11 2.35 -16.51 15.44
CA VAL A 11 1.26 -17.50 15.42
C VAL A 11 0.00 -16.93 16.06
N ASP A 12 0.11 -16.29 17.23
CA ASP A 12 -1.02 -15.68 17.94
C ASP A 12 -1.66 -14.56 17.12
N MET A 13 -0.83 -13.70 16.52
CA MET A 13 -1.30 -12.63 15.65
C MET A 13 -2.05 -13.19 14.43
N LEU A 14 -1.50 -14.20 13.76
CA LEU A 14 -2.14 -14.80 12.60
C LEU A 14 -3.43 -15.55 12.95
N ALA A 15 -3.49 -16.21 14.12
CA ALA A 15 -4.72 -16.80 14.63
C ALA A 15 -5.79 -15.72 14.85
N PHE A 16 -5.43 -14.62 15.52
CA PHE A 16 -6.31 -13.48 15.72
C PHE A 16 -6.80 -12.86 14.41
N VAL A 17 -5.92 -12.66 13.42
CA VAL A 17 -6.34 -12.12 12.13
C VAL A 17 -7.33 -13.06 11.44
N ARG A 18 -7.09 -14.38 11.48
CA ARG A 18 -8.00 -15.36 10.86
C ARG A 18 -9.40 -15.36 11.48
N THR A 19 -9.54 -15.06 12.77
CA THR A 19 -10.86 -14.95 13.41
C THR A 19 -11.59 -13.64 13.08
N HIS A 20 -10.87 -12.59 12.66
CA HIS A 20 -11.43 -11.28 12.33
C HIS A 20 -11.56 -11.01 10.83
N LEU A 21 -10.98 -11.88 9.99
CA LEU A 21 -11.14 -11.81 8.54
C LEU A 21 -12.50 -12.43 8.14
N PRO A 22 -13.45 -11.65 7.56
CA PRO A 22 -14.77 -12.18 7.26
C PRO A 22 -14.75 -13.25 6.16
N ALA A 23 -15.56 -14.29 6.32
CA ALA A 23 -15.79 -15.27 5.27
C ALA A 23 -16.39 -14.60 3.99
N PRO A 24 -16.07 -15.09 2.78
CA PRO A 24 -15.29 -16.28 2.47
C PRO A 24 -13.77 -16.04 2.36
N LEU A 25 -13.26 -14.88 2.77
CA LEU A 25 -11.83 -14.57 2.66
C LEU A 25 -10.99 -15.48 3.56
N ARG A 26 -9.79 -15.83 3.08
CA ARG A 26 -8.83 -16.66 3.82
C ARG A 26 -7.45 -16.03 3.79
N LEU A 27 -6.81 -15.98 4.96
CA LEU A 27 -5.43 -15.50 5.09
C LEU A 27 -4.44 -16.65 4.83
N THR A 28 -3.57 -16.47 3.83
CA THR A 28 -2.52 -17.43 3.46
C THR A 28 -1.16 -17.15 4.11
N ALA A 29 -1.05 -16.09 4.92
CA ALA A 29 0.19 -15.72 5.60
C ALA A 29 0.65 -16.77 6.61
N ALA A 30 1.96 -16.97 6.70
CA ALA A 30 2.59 -17.90 7.62
C ALA A 30 3.49 -17.17 8.65
N PRO A 31 3.75 -17.76 9.82
CA PRO A 31 4.56 -17.14 10.88
C PRO A 31 5.95 -16.70 10.41
N ARG A 32 6.59 -17.47 9.51
CA ARG A 32 7.89 -17.14 8.93
C ARG A 32 7.96 -15.72 8.35
N PHE A 33 6.85 -15.17 7.85
CA PHE A 33 6.78 -13.81 7.30
C PHE A 33 7.01 -12.71 8.34
N PHE A 34 7.05 -13.04 9.63
CA PHE A 34 7.22 -12.11 10.73
C PHE A 34 8.45 -12.42 11.59
N GLU A 35 9.07 -13.58 11.36
CA GLU A 35 10.21 -14.09 12.14
C GLU A 35 11.56 -13.80 11.45
N VAL A 36 11.56 -13.45 10.16
CA VAL A 36 12.79 -13.08 9.44
C VAL A 36 13.39 -11.80 10.02
N ARG A 37 14.66 -11.86 10.38
CA ARG A 37 15.47 -10.71 10.80
C ARG A 37 16.06 -9.99 9.59
N GLU A 38 16.08 -8.66 9.65
CA GLU A 38 16.84 -7.84 8.71
C GLU A 38 18.34 -8.03 8.93
N ASP A 39 19.08 -7.92 7.84
CA ASP A 39 20.53 -8.00 7.72
C ASP A 39 20.95 -6.95 6.68
N ASP A 40 21.27 -5.76 7.16
CA ASP A 40 21.59 -4.62 6.30
C ASP A 40 22.88 -4.85 5.49
N GLU A 41 23.82 -5.63 6.02
CA GLU A 41 25.08 -5.97 5.34
C GLU A 41 24.86 -6.91 4.15
N ARG A 42 23.83 -7.76 4.23
CA ARG A 42 23.43 -8.67 3.14
C ARG A 42 22.22 -8.18 2.35
N GLY A 43 21.78 -6.95 2.62
CA GLY A 43 20.78 -6.24 1.84
C GLY A 43 19.33 -6.60 2.12
N GLY A 44 18.98 -6.74 3.41
CA GLY A 44 17.62 -6.73 3.91
C GLY A 44 17.20 -8.01 4.61
N ARG A 45 15.97 -8.47 4.36
CA ARG A 45 15.52 -9.78 4.84
C ARG A 45 16.40 -10.87 4.23
N ARG A 46 17.01 -11.70 5.08
CA ARG A 46 18.07 -12.70 4.79
C ARG A 46 17.90 -13.64 3.59
N ASP A 47 16.75 -13.67 2.93
CA ASP A 47 16.44 -14.58 1.82
C ASP A 47 15.60 -13.88 0.74
N ASP A 48 16.28 -13.30 -0.25
CA ASP A 48 15.66 -12.69 -1.43
C ASP A 48 14.84 -13.71 -2.22
N ASP A 49 15.35 -14.94 -2.36
CA ASP A 49 14.67 -15.99 -3.11
C ASP A 49 13.35 -16.38 -2.43
N ALA A 50 13.29 -16.41 -1.10
CA ALA A 50 12.02 -16.62 -0.39
C ALA A 50 11.04 -15.48 -0.66
N ARG A 51 11.49 -14.22 -0.58
CA ARG A 51 10.63 -13.07 -0.88
C ARG A 51 10.11 -13.10 -2.32
N ILE A 52 10.96 -13.45 -3.27
CA ILE A 52 10.61 -13.62 -4.68
C ILE A 52 9.58 -14.74 -4.83
N ARG A 53 9.85 -15.93 -4.27
CA ARG A 53 8.92 -17.08 -4.33
C ARG A 53 7.56 -16.75 -3.72
N ASP A 54 7.53 -16.11 -2.56
CA ASP A 54 6.28 -15.76 -1.86
C ASP A 54 5.46 -14.73 -2.64
N LEU A 55 6.11 -13.66 -3.15
CA LEU A 55 5.45 -12.64 -3.94
C LEU A 55 5.01 -13.17 -5.31
N GLN A 56 5.86 -13.92 -6.00
CA GLN A 56 5.55 -14.52 -7.29
C GLN A 56 4.41 -15.53 -7.17
N GLY A 57 4.44 -16.40 -6.15
CA GLY A 57 3.36 -17.37 -5.90
C GLY A 57 2.01 -16.70 -5.65
N ALA A 58 2.00 -15.56 -4.95
CA ALA A 58 0.77 -14.78 -4.75
C ALA A 58 0.24 -14.14 -6.04
N ILE A 59 1.13 -13.69 -6.94
CA ILE A 59 0.78 -13.13 -8.25
C ILE A 59 0.25 -14.21 -9.21
N ASP A 60 0.85 -15.40 -9.18
CA ASP A 60 0.51 -16.52 -10.05
C ASP A 60 -0.82 -17.19 -9.66
N ASP A 61 -1.11 -17.28 -8.36
CA ASP A 61 -2.35 -17.92 -7.87
C ASP A 61 -3.60 -17.08 -8.22
N GLN A 62 -4.44 -17.64 -9.09
CA GLN A 62 -5.69 -17.02 -9.54
C GLN A 62 -6.72 -16.84 -8.40
N ARG A 63 -6.55 -17.54 -7.28
CA ARG A 63 -7.40 -17.42 -6.08
C ARG A 63 -6.98 -16.25 -5.18
N THR A 64 -5.75 -15.75 -5.30
CA THR A 64 -5.28 -14.63 -4.51
C THR A 64 -6.01 -13.36 -4.91
N LEU A 65 -6.90 -12.84 -4.08
CA LEU A 65 -7.62 -11.60 -4.37
C LEU A 65 -6.77 -10.35 -4.09
N ALA A 66 -5.95 -10.41 -3.04
CA ALA A 66 -5.19 -9.28 -2.55
C ALA A 66 -3.85 -9.70 -1.96
N ILE A 67 -2.83 -8.87 -2.14
CA ILE A 67 -1.61 -8.87 -1.34
C ILE A 67 -1.71 -7.72 -0.34
N VAL A 68 -1.65 -8.05 0.94
CA VAL A 68 -1.65 -7.07 2.03
C VAL A 68 -0.26 -7.06 2.66
N SER A 69 0.46 -5.95 2.47
CA SER A 69 1.79 -5.80 3.06
C SER A 69 1.65 -5.57 4.55
N ALA A 70 2.37 -6.35 5.37
CA ALA A 70 2.32 -6.22 6.82
C ALA A 70 2.94 -4.90 7.31
N ASN A 71 3.97 -4.42 6.61
CA ASN A 71 4.71 -3.19 6.86
C ASN A 71 5.24 -2.59 5.53
N GLY A 72 5.77 -1.37 5.61
CA GLY A 72 6.76 -0.87 4.65
C GLY A 72 8.15 -1.46 4.93
N GLY A 73 9.20 -0.67 4.76
CA GLY A 73 10.58 -1.07 5.09
C GLY A 73 11.57 -0.59 4.04
N ALA A 74 12.48 -1.48 3.65
CA ALA A 74 13.44 -1.28 2.57
C ALA A 74 13.62 -2.58 1.77
N TYR A 75 14.45 -2.53 0.73
CA TYR A 75 14.95 -3.70 -0.01
C TYR A 75 13.92 -4.44 -0.89
N LEU A 76 12.73 -3.88 -1.14
CA LEU A 76 11.83 -4.45 -2.16
C LEU A 76 12.37 -4.15 -3.55
N SER A 77 12.87 -2.93 -3.75
CA SER A 77 13.33 -2.44 -5.05
C SER A 77 14.40 -3.33 -5.70
N ARG A 78 15.28 -3.96 -4.90
CA ARG A 78 16.34 -4.86 -5.40
C ARG A 78 15.82 -6.17 -6.00
N ILE A 79 14.67 -6.68 -5.55
CA ILE A 79 14.08 -7.94 -6.08
C ILE A 79 13.08 -7.69 -7.20
N LEU A 80 12.72 -6.43 -7.51
CA LEU A 80 11.69 -6.12 -8.51
C LEU A 80 12.03 -6.59 -9.92
N ALA A 81 13.32 -6.75 -10.24
CA ALA A 81 13.76 -7.28 -11.52
C ALA A 81 13.37 -8.76 -11.72
N ASP A 82 13.26 -9.51 -10.62
CA ASP A 82 13.02 -10.95 -10.61
C ASP A 82 11.54 -11.31 -10.45
N ILE A 83 10.68 -10.31 -10.26
CA ILE A 83 9.23 -10.52 -10.19
C ILE A 83 8.60 -10.42 -11.58
N ASN A 84 7.96 -11.51 -11.99
CA ASN A 84 7.23 -11.61 -13.24
C ASN A 84 5.78 -11.17 -13.07
N PHE A 85 5.47 -9.95 -13.49
CA PHE A 85 4.12 -9.39 -13.48
C PHE A 85 3.28 -9.72 -14.73
N SER A 86 3.80 -10.48 -15.70
CA SER A 86 3.03 -10.84 -16.90
C SER A 86 1.73 -11.62 -16.65
N PRO A 87 1.57 -12.43 -15.57
CA PRO A 87 0.29 -13.07 -15.26
C PRO A 87 -0.86 -12.06 -15.08
N LEU A 88 -0.59 -10.89 -14.51
CA LEU A 88 -1.59 -9.84 -14.30
C LEU A 88 -2.16 -9.30 -15.62
N ALA A 89 -1.43 -9.40 -16.73
CA ALA A 89 -1.94 -8.97 -18.04
C ALA A 89 -3.09 -9.85 -18.54
N ARG A 90 -3.09 -11.14 -18.18
CA ARG A 90 -4.07 -12.15 -18.64
C ARG A 90 -5.19 -12.36 -17.62
N ARG A 91 -4.99 -11.90 -16.39
CA ARG A 91 -5.93 -12.06 -15.29
C ARG A 91 -7.25 -11.31 -15.55
N ARG A 92 -8.37 -11.99 -15.31
CA ARG A 92 -9.73 -11.43 -15.47
C ARG A 92 -10.28 -10.85 -14.18
N ALA A 93 -10.11 -11.55 -13.07
CA ALA A 93 -10.56 -11.12 -11.75
C ALA A 93 -9.70 -9.96 -11.21
N PRO A 94 -10.28 -9.02 -10.45
CA PRO A 94 -9.51 -7.98 -9.77
C PRO A 94 -8.35 -8.57 -8.94
N PHE A 95 -7.26 -7.80 -8.87
CA PHE A 95 -6.10 -8.11 -8.02
C PHE A 95 -5.69 -6.86 -7.26
N TRP A 96 -5.72 -6.93 -5.94
CA TRP A 96 -5.53 -5.78 -5.07
C TRP A 96 -4.14 -5.79 -4.45
N MET A 97 -3.49 -4.63 -4.43
CA MET A 97 -2.20 -4.44 -3.77
C MET A 97 -2.33 -3.36 -2.72
N PHE A 98 -2.19 -3.75 -1.44
CA PHE A 98 -2.27 -2.86 -0.30
C PHE A 98 -0.88 -2.60 0.26
N GLY A 99 -0.53 -1.32 0.41
CA GLY A 99 0.69 -0.91 1.09
C GLY A 99 0.96 0.59 1.00
N PHE A 100 2.06 1.01 1.59
CA PHE A 100 2.58 2.38 1.57
C PHE A 100 4.12 2.35 1.70
N SER A 101 4.78 3.51 1.70
CA SER A 101 6.25 3.60 1.86
C SER A 101 6.98 2.75 0.79
N GLU A 102 7.89 1.84 1.14
CA GLU A 102 8.63 0.96 0.20
C GLU A 102 7.73 0.18 -0.77
N ILE A 103 6.49 -0.11 -0.37
CA ILE A 103 5.52 -0.84 -1.20
C ILE A 103 4.95 0.01 -2.34
N THR A 104 5.24 1.32 -2.35
CA THR A 104 4.89 2.28 -3.42
C THR A 104 5.09 1.69 -4.82
N THR A 105 6.23 1.04 -5.08
CA THR A 105 6.52 0.45 -6.40
C THR A 105 5.49 -0.61 -6.81
N LEU A 106 5.16 -1.55 -5.91
CA LEU A 106 4.17 -2.60 -6.17
C LEU A 106 2.76 -2.04 -6.31
N VAL A 107 2.36 -1.08 -5.46
CA VAL A 107 1.04 -0.43 -5.55
C VAL A 107 0.83 0.14 -6.96
N ASN A 108 1.81 0.91 -7.46
CA ASN A 108 1.71 1.48 -8.80
C ASN A 108 1.81 0.44 -9.90
N LEU A 109 2.75 -0.52 -9.80
CA LEU A 109 2.97 -1.52 -10.84
C LEU A 109 1.73 -2.38 -11.03
N VAL A 110 1.14 -2.88 -9.94
CA VAL A 110 -0.11 -3.63 -9.98
C VAL A 110 -1.22 -2.78 -10.56
N ALA A 111 -1.40 -1.53 -10.09
CA ALA A 111 -2.42 -0.62 -10.62
C ALA A 111 -2.27 -0.30 -12.12
N SER A 112 -1.08 -0.51 -12.70
CA SER A 112 -0.84 -0.33 -14.14
C SER A 112 -1.40 -1.48 -15.00
N TYR A 113 -1.90 -2.56 -14.41
CA TYR A 113 -2.59 -3.65 -15.09
C TYR A 113 -4.10 -3.48 -15.01
N ARG A 114 -4.82 -3.92 -16.05
CA ARG A 114 -6.29 -3.78 -16.14
C ARG A 114 -7.03 -4.40 -14.94
N CYS A 115 -6.55 -5.56 -14.48
CA CYS A 115 -7.10 -6.24 -13.30
C CYS A 115 -6.67 -5.59 -11.97
N GLY A 116 -5.60 -4.81 -11.98
CA GLY A 116 -4.95 -4.34 -10.78
C GLY A 116 -5.68 -3.20 -10.10
N ARG A 117 -5.65 -3.20 -8.78
CA ARG A 117 -6.14 -2.12 -7.91
C ARG A 117 -5.07 -1.85 -6.87
N GLY A 118 -4.33 -0.76 -7.05
CA GLY A 118 -3.37 -0.28 -6.06
C GLY A 118 -4.10 0.54 -5.00
N VAL A 119 -3.87 0.23 -3.73
CA VAL A 119 -4.48 0.93 -2.61
C VAL A 119 -3.38 1.38 -1.66
N TYR A 120 -3.20 2.70 -1.58
CA TYR A 120 -2.39 3.29 -0.52
C TYR A 120 -3.08 3.07 0.81
N TRP A 121 -2.44 2.32 1.68
CA TRP A 121 -3.06 1.86 2.92
C TRP A 121 -2.01 1.72 4.03
N LEU A 122 -2.35 2.24 5.22
CA LEU A 122 -1.54 2.10 6.43
C LEU A 122 -1.46 0.62 6.81
N CYS A 123 -0.37 -0.06 6.47
CA CYS A 123 -0.20 -1.49 6.73
C CYS A 123 -0.58 -1.87 8.18
N PRO A 124 -1.11 -3.07 8.43
CA PRO A 124 -1.71 -3.41 9.72
C PRO A 124 -0.73 -3.30 10.89
N ASN A 125 0.56 -3.56 10.69
CA ASN A 125 1.53 -3.42 11.78
C ASN A 125 1.89 -1.95 12.09
N PHE A 126 1.71 -1.04 11.13
CA PHE A 126 1.96 0.38 11.35
C PHE A 126 0.90 1.01 12.28
N LEU A 127 -0.30 0.43 12.37
CA LEU A 127 -1.33 0.86 13.33
C LEU A 127 -0.81 0.88 14.78
N ALA A 128 0.07 -0.06 15.13
CA ALA A 128 0.70 -0.15 16.45
C ALA A 128 1.61 1.04 16.80
N TRP A 129 1.96 1.86 15.81
CA TRP A 129 2.78 3.06 16.00
C TRP A 129 1.94 4.33 16.14
N LYS A 130 0.71 4.31 15.62
CA LYS A 130 -0.22 5.45 15.66
C LYS A 130 -1.26 5.34 16.77
N ILE A 131 -1.59 4.12 17.18
CA ILE A 131 -2.70 3.86 18.11
C ILE A 131 -2.16 3.33 19.43
N ARG A 132 -2.59 3.97 20.52
CA ARG A 132 -2.30 3.62 21.91
C ARG A 132 -3.60 3.67 22.72
N PRO A 133 -3.77 2.82 23.75
CA PRO A 133 -2.86 1.79 24.24
C PRO A 133 -2.81 0.53 23.34
N ARG A 134 -1.99 -0.47 23.70
CA ARG A 134 -1.83 -1.73 22.92
C ARG A 134 -3.17 -2.43 22.62
N ALA A 135 -4.12 -2.40 23.57
CA ALA A 135 -5.45 -2.97 23.39
C ALA A 135 -6.22 -2.30 22.23
N ALA A 136 -6.19 -0.96 22.15
CA ALA A 136 -6.80 -0.22 21.05
C ALA A 136 -6.09 -0.49 19.71
N ALA A 137 -4.77 -0.63 19.70
CA ALA A 137 -4.03 -1.02 18.50
C ALA A 137 -4.45 -2.41 17.99
N ARG A 138 -4.68 -3.36 18.92
CA ARG A 138 -5.18 -4.70 18.58
C ARG A 138 -6.60 -4.67 18.01
N GLU A 139 -7.49 -3.87 18.59
CA GLU A 139 -8.84 -3.61 18.06
C GLU A 139 -8.77 -2.99 16.66
N ALA A 140 -7.88 -2.02 16.44
CA ALA A 140 -7.67 -1.41 15.13
C ALA A 140 -7.18 -2.40 14.06
N VAL A 141 -6.35 -3.39 14.45
CA VAL A 141 -5.98 -4.49 13.54
C VAL A 141 -7.21 -5.35 13.20
N ALA A 142 -8.09 -5.64 14.16
CA ALA A 142 -9.34 -6.34 13.85
C ALA A 142 -10.20 -5.55 12.87
N GLU A 143 -10.44 -4.26 13.14
CA GLU A 143 -11.17 -3.36 12.23
C GLU A 143 -10.55 -3.37 10.84
N PHE A 144 -9.22 -3.27 10.74
CA PHE A 144 -8.50 -3.31 9.47
C PHE A 144 -8.90 -4.53 8.64
N TRP A 145 -8.85 -5.73 9.21
CA TRP A 145 -9.13 -6.96 8.45
C TRP A 145 -10.61 -7.11 8.13
N GLN A 146 -11.49 -6.58 8.99
CA GLN A 146 -12.94 -6.52 8.76
C GLN A 146 -13.33 -5.56 7.63
N THR A 147 -12.50 -4.57 7.30
CA THR A 147 -12.76 -3.64 6.18
C THR A 147 -12.57 -4.26 4.80
N LEU A 148 -11.78 -5.34 4.68
CA LEU A 148 -11.35 -5.85 3.38
C LEU A 148 -12.50 -6.25 2.45
N PRO A 149 -13.56 -6.98 2.87
CA PRO A 149 -14.67 -7.31 1.97
C PRO A 149 -15.30 -6.08 1.30
N VAL A 150 -15.46 -4.98 2.05
CA VAL A 150 -16.01 -3.72 1.53
C VAL A 150 -15.12 -3.16 0.44
N ILE A 151 -13.82 -3.09 0.70
CA ILE A 151 -12.85 -2.53 -0.26
C ILE A 151 -12.76 -3.40 -1.51
N LEU A 152 -12.73 -4.73 -1.33
CA LEU A 152 -12.63 -5.68 -2.44
C LEU A 152 -13.86 -5.66 -3.36
N ASP A 153 -15.04 -5.23 -2.87
CA ASP A 153 -16.23 -5.01 -3.69
C ASP A 153 -16.19 -3.66 -4.46
N GLY A 154 -15.23 -2.80 -4.14
CA GLY A 154 -15.10 -1.44 -4.66
C GLY A 154 -15.70 -0.37 -3.75
N GLY A 155 -16.09 -0.75 -2.54
CA GLY A 155 -16.55 0.14 -1.48
C GLY A 155 -15.42 0.91 -0.79
N TRP A 156 -15.79 1.88 0.04
CA TRP A 156 -14.85 2.49 0.97
C TRP A 156 -15.41 2.43 2.39
N PRO A 157 -14.67 1.89 3.37
CA PRO A 157 -15.07 1.87 4.77
C PRO A 157 -15.55 3.24 5.26
N GLY A 158 -16.68 3.27 5.96
CA GLY A 158 -17.25 4.53 6.45
C GLY A 158 -17.85 5.45 5.37
N ARG A 159 -18.08 4.96 4.14
CA ARG A 159 -18.90 5.65 3.13
C ARG A 159 -19.99 4.71 2.60
N PRO A 160 -21.26 5.14 2.56
CA PRO A 160 -22.32 4.34 1.96
C PRO A 160 -21.94 3.99 0.52
N THR A 161 -21.80 2.69 0.22
CA THR A 161 -21.50 2.24 -1.14
C THR A 161 -22.51 1.19 -1.60
N PRO A 162 -23.04 1.28 -2.83
CA PRO A 162 -23.91 0.23 -3.38
C PRO A 162 -23.11 -1.07 -3.52
N SER A 163 -23.62 -2.16 -2.94
CA SER A 163 -23.05 -3.51 -3.12
C SER A 163 -23.38 -4.09 -4.49
N ARG A 164 -22.53 -4.98 -5.00
CA ARG A 164 -22.80 -5.71 -6.25
C ARG A 164 -24.01 -6.65 -6.19
N GLY A 165 -24.50 -6.98 -5.01
CA GLY A 165 -25.64 -7.90 -4.78
C GLY A 165 -27.01 -7.22 -4.65
N GLY A 166 -27.10 -5.89 -4.81
CA GLY A 166 -28.33 -5.14 -4.56
C GLY A 166 -28.53 -4.89 -3.05
N GLY A 167 -27.95 -3.79 -2.56
CA GLY A 167 -27.99 -3.40 -1.15
C GLY A 167 -26.95 -2.30 -0.85
N TRP A 168 -26.97 -1.73 0.34
CA TRP A 168 -26.00 -0.71 0.77
C TRP A 168 -24.96 -1.30 1.71
N ILE A 169 -23.68 -1.08 1.42
CA ILE A 169 -22.55 -1.34 2.31
C ILE A 169 -22.31 -0.04 3.09
N SER A 170 -22.72 -0.01 4.36
CA SER A 170 -22.51 1.12 5.26
C SER A 170 -21.90 0.58 6.56
N THR A 171 -20.70 1.03 6.88
CA THR A 171 -19.95 0.61 8.08
C THR A 171 -19.55 1.78 8.96
N GLN A 172 -20.10 2.99 8.76
CA GLN A 172 -19.75 4.16 9.60
C GLN A 172 -19.97 3.91 11.10
N LYS A 173 -20.90 3.02 11.48
CA LYS A 173 -21.15 2.72 12.89
C LYS A 173 -20.10 1.81 13.56
N ASP A 174 -19.24 1.15 12.79
CA ASP A 174 -18.46 0.02 13.31
C ASP A 174 -16.94 0.28 13.39
N PHE A 175 -16.42 1.39 12.84
CA PHE A 175 -15.00 1.72 12.94
C PHE A 175 -14.75 2.76 14.01
N LYS A 176 -14.07 2.34 15.09
CA LYS A 176 -13.71 3.21 16.21
C LYS A 176 -12.32 3.79 16.04
N HIS A 177 -11.41 3.06 15.39
CA HIS A 177 -9.98 3.37 15.37
C HIS A 177 -9.43 3.77 14.01
N LEU A 178 -10.13 3.44 12.93
CA LEU A 178 -9.71 3.71 11.55
C LEU A 178 -10.46 4.87 10.88
N ASP A 179 -11.14 5.72 11.66
CA ASP A 179 -11.67 6.99 11.18
C ASP A 179 -10.65 8.12 11.41
N PHE A 180 -9.96 8.51 10.33
CA PHE A 180 -9.00 9.62 10.34
C PHE A 180 -9.64 10.95 9.92
N GLY A 181 -10.98 11.00 9.83
CA GLY A 181 -11.73 12.16 9.37
C GLY A 181 -11.54 12.45 7.87
N PRO A 182 -12.08 13.57 7.38
CA PRO A 182 -11.90 13.96 5.99
C PRO A 182 -10.44 14.32 5.72
N ILE A 183 -9.91 13.85 4.59
CA ILE A 183 -8.62 14.35 4.08
C ILE A 183 -8.79 15.85 3.83
N ARG A 184 -7.98 16.66 4.52
CA ARG A 184 -7.93 18.11 4.35
C ARG A 184 -6.75 18.47 3.47
N GLY A 185 -6.92 19.47 2.63
CA GLY A 185 -5.87 19.98 1.76
C GLY A 185 -6.17 21.40 1.31
N ARG A 186 -5.14 22.08 0.79
CA ARG A 186 -5.23 23.42 0.21
C ARG A 186 -4.83 23.36 -1.25
N LEU A 187 -5.65 23.92 -2.13
CA LEU A 187 -5.26 24.16 -3.51
C LEU A 187 -4.20 25.27 -3.52
N VAL A 188 -2.96 24.92 -3.83
CA VAL A 188 -1.85 25.89 -3.88
C VAL A 188 -1.90 26.71 -5.16
N SER A 189 -2.21 26.07 -6.29
CA SER A 189 -2.26 26.70 -7.62
C SER A 189 -3.12 25.89 -8.58
N GLY A 190 -3.62 26.55 -9.64
CA GLY A 190 -4.38 25.90 -10.71
C GLY A 190 -5.87 25.74 -10.38
N ARG A 191 -6.50 24.71 -10.94
CA ARG A 191 -7.91 24.33 -10.70
C ARG A 191 -7.99 22.83 -10.48
N ALA A 192 -8.80 22.43 -9.50
CA ALA A 192 -9.14 21.03 -9.27
C ALA A 192 -10.63 20.85 -9.54
N GLU A 193 -10.96 20.10 -10.59
CA GLU A 193 -12.34 19.78 -10.93
C GLU A 193 -12.81 18.54 -10.18
N SER A 194 -14.10 18.49 -9.84
CA SER A 194 -14.70 17.30 -9.27
C SER A 194 -14.67 16.15 -10.28
N GLY A 195 -14.07 15.03 -9.90
CA GLY A 195 -13.99 13.87 -10.77
C GLY A 195 -13.06 12.78 -10.26
N ARG A 196 -12.96 11.69 -11.03
CA ARG A 196 -11.98 10.63 -10.75
C ARG A 196 -10.66 10.99 -11.41
N VAL A 197 -9.59 10.95 -10.62
CA VAL A 197 -8.22 11.12 -11.11
C VAL A 197 -7.49 9.79 -11.09
N ARG A 198 -6.49 9.64 -11.97
CA ARG A 198 -5.58 8.51 -11.96
C ARG A 198 -4.30 8.89 -11.25
N LEU A 199 -4.12 8.34 -10.05
CA LEU A 199 -2.94 8.58 -9.23
C LEU A 199 -1.77 7.68 -9.64
N ILE A 200 -0.57 8.24 -9.57
CA ILE A 200 0.73 7.56 -9.51
C ILE A 200 1.62 8.27 -8.49
N GLY A 201 2.73 7.67 -8.07
CA GLY A 201 3.63 8.27 -7.07
C GLY A 201 3.54 7.51 -5.75
N GLY A 202 3.67 8.15 -4.60
CA GLY A 202 3.74 7.54 -3.26
C GLY A 202 4.93 8.13 -2.49
N CYS A 203 5.68 7.27 -1.81
CA CYS A 203 6.93 7.68 -1.15
C CYS A 203 7.92 8.22 -2.20
N ILE A 204 8.30 9.50 -2.08
CA ILE A 204 9.08 10.19 -3.11
C ILE A 204 10.45 9.56 -3.30
N ALA A 205 11.14 9.17 -2.22
CA ALA A 205 12.46 8.57 -2.31
C ALA A 205 12.41 7.24 -3.09
N VAL A 206 11.44 6.39 -2.76
CA VAL A 206 11.23 5.07 -3.38
C VAL A 206 10.80 5.22 -4.84
N PHE A 207 9.84 6.09 -5.11
CA PHE A 207 9.32 6.27 -6.46
C PHE A 207 10.36 6.94 -7.38
N CYS A 208 11.15 7.88 -6.85
CA CYS A 208 12.27 8.50 -7.55
C CYS A 208 13.34 7.47 -7.94
N ALA A 209 13.76 6.61 -7.01
CA ALA A 209 14.71 5.53 -7.28
C ALA A 209 14.18 4.55 -8.34
N PHE A 210 12.87 4.33 -8.38
CA PHE A 210 12.23 3.45 -9.34
C PHE A 210 12.15 4.01 -10.78
N LEU A 211 12.28 5.33 -10.99
CA LEU A 211 12.07 5.97 -12.30
C LEU A 211 12.92 5.37 -13.43
N ILE A 212 14.11 4.90 -13.12
CA ILE A 212 15.06 4.33 -14.09
C ILE A 212 14.73 2.87 -14.46
N ALA A 213 13.86 2.20 -13.71
CA ALA A 213 13.55 0.79 -13.91
C ALA A 213 12.81 0.57 -15.24
N LYS A 214 13.08 -0.55 -15.91
CA LYS A 214 12.39 -0.94 -17.15
C LYS A 214 10.86 -0.99 -16.95
N GLN A 215 10.44 -1.47 -15.78
CA GLN A 215 9.05 -1.60 -15.36
C GLN A 215 8.37 -0.22 -15.21
N ALA A 216 9.11 0.84 -14.89
CA ALA A 216 8.60 2.20 -14.75
C ALA A 216 8.02 2.79 -16.05
N LYS A 217 8.36 2.22 -17.22
CA LYS A 217 7.77 2.60 -18.51
C LYS A 217 6.24 2.49 -18.52
N ARG A 218 5.64 1.65 -17.68
CA ARG A 218 4.17 1.54 -17.54
C ARG A 218 3.55 2.70 -16.72
N LEU A 219 4.37 3.40 -15.94
CA LEU A 219 3.97 4.42 -14.98
C LEU A 219 4.22 5.85 -15.47
N ARG A 220 4.29 6.06 -16.78
CA ARG A 220 4.50 7.40 -17.37
C ARG A 220 3.50 8.44 -16.83
N PRO A 221 3.89 9.71 -16.69
CA PRO A 221 3.08 10.77 -16.08
C PRO A 221 1.86 11.22 -16.89
N ASP A 222 1.76 10.85 -18.17
CA ASP A 222 0.78 11.42 -19.11
C ASP A 222 -0.67 11.33 -18.61
N GLY A 223 -1.29 12.50 -18.40
CA GLY A 223 -2.69 12.62 -17.98
C GLY A 223 -2.98 12.09 -16.57
N ARG A 224 -1.94 11.82 -15.77
CA ARG A 224 -2.05 11.30 -14.40
C ARG A 224 -1.71 12.37 -13.39
N TRP A 225 -2.19 12.17 -12.17
CA TRP A 225 -1.85 12.98 -11.02
C TRP A 225 -0.73 12.30 -10.24
N LEU A 226 0.33 13.03 -9.93
CA LEU A 226 1.42 12.54 -9.09
C LEU A 226 1.07 12.84 -7.62
N ILE A 227 1.13 11.84 -6.75
CA ILE A 227 1.07 12.02 -5.30
C ILE A 227 2.47 11.76 -4.73
N LEU A 228 2.99 12.67 -3.90
CA LEU A 228 4.30 12.52 -3.27
C LEU A 228 4.19 12.73 -1.77
N GLU A 229 4.74 11.82 -1.00
CA GLU A 229 4.87 11.88 0.46
C GLU A 229 6.24 11.35 0.88
N ASP A 230 6.71 11.71 2.07
CA ASP A 230 7.85 11.06 2.72
C ASP A 230 7.89 11.41 4.20
N ILE A 231 8.79 10.79 4.95
CA ILE A 231 9.02 11.10 6.36
C ILE A 231 10.52 11.17 6.66
N ARG A 232 10.94 12.22 7.38
CA ARG A 232 12.35 12.43 7.80
C ARG A 232 13.37 12.58 6.67
N GLU A 233 12.94 13.05 5.50
CA GLU A 233 13.90 13.38 4.44
C GLU A 233 14.52 14.76 4.64
N ALA A 234 15.84 14.84 4.49
CA ALA A 234 16.56 16.09 4.57
C ALA A 234 16.21 17.00 3.37
N PRO A 235 16.14 18.33 3.53
CA PRO A 235 15.75 19.24 2.45
C PRO A 235 16.56 19.06 1.16
N TYR A 236 17.87 18.83 1.25
CA TYR A 236 18.73 18.64 0.07
C TYR A 236 18.43 17.33 -0.68
N ARG A 237 17.86 16.32 -0.02
CA ARG A 237 17.43 15.07 -0.67
C ARG A 237 16.12 15.28 -1.41
N LEU A 238 15.17 15.99 -0.79
CA LEU A 238 13.93 16.41 -1.45
C LEU A 238 14.22 17.20 -2.73
N ASP A 239 15.12 18.20 -2.64
CA ASP A 239 15.58 18.95 -3.81
C ASP A 239 16.07 18.03 -4.94
N ARG A 240 16.94 17.08 -4.61
CA ARG A 240 17.46 16.09 -5.58
C ARG A 240 16.36 15.21 -6.18
N TYR A 241 15.36 14.80 -5.39
CA TYR A 241 14.25 14.01 -5.91
C TYR A 241 13.41 14.83 -6.88
N PHE A 242 13.02 16.05 -6.52
CA PHE A 242 12.29 16.96 -7.41
C PHE A 242 13.09 17.27 -8.68
N ALA A 243 14.41 17.52 -8.56
CA ALA A 243 15.29 17.70 -9.70
C ALA A 243 15.29 16.48 -10.62
N SER A 244 15.28 15.26 -10.06
CA SER A 244 15.20 14.02 -10.85
C SER A 244 13.89 13.90 -11.64
N PHE A 245 12.74 14.23 -11.04
CA PHE A 245 11.46 14.30 -11.78
C PHE A 245 11.48 15.36 -12.88
N LYS A 246 12.07 16.53 -12.60
CA LYS A 246 12.22 17.60 -13.59
C LYS A 246 13.09 17.16 -14.77
N LEU A 247 14.25 16.57 -14.50
CA LEU A 247 15.17 16.07 -15.53
C LEU A 247 14.55 14.94 -16.37
N ALA A 248 13.68 14.14 -15.75
CA ALA A 248 12.92 13.11 -16.47
C ALA A 248 11.72 13.68 -17.27
N GLY A 249 11.49 15.00 -17.25
CA GLY A 249 10.38 15.67 -17.94
C GLY A 249 9.00 15.31 -17.39
N TRP A 250 8.91 14.95 -16.10
CA TRP A 250 7.66 14.49 -15.53
C TRP A 250 6.66 15.62 -15.31
N PHE A 251 7.12 16.76 -14.76
CA PHE A 251 6.24 17.86 -14.40
C PHE A 251 5.51 18.48 -15.60
N ASP A 252 6.10 18.42 -16.79
CA ASP A 252 5.49 18.94 -18.02
C ASP A 252 4.32 18.07 -18.54
N ARG A 253 4.15 16.86 -18.00
CA ARG A 253 3.24 15.82 -18.53
C ARG A 253 2.14 15.41 -17.56
N LEU A 254 2.22 15.86 -16.30
CA LEU A 254 1.25 15.56 -15.26
C LEU A 254 -0.02 16.38 -15.44
N ALA A 255 -1.15 15.78 -15.10
CA ALA A 255 -2.43 16.49 -15.00
C ALA A 255 -2.59 17.20 -13.64
N GLY A 256 -1.80 16.83 -12.63
CA GLY A 256 -1.80 17.46 -11.32
C GLY A 256 -0.77 16.87 -10.37
N LEU A 257 -0.54 17.57 -9.27
CA LEU A 257 0.40 17.19 -8.22
C LEU A 257 -0.28 17.30 -6.85
N ILE A 258 -0.18 16.25 -6.06
CA ILE A 258 -0.63 16.17 -4.66
C ILE A 258 0.62 16.00 -3.81
N ILE A 259 0.83 16.93 -2.90
CA ILE A 259 1.90 16.87 -1.91
C ILE A 259 1.24 16.42 -0.60
N GLY A 260 1.61 15.23 -0.15
CA GLY A 260 1.25 14.70 1.16
C GLY A 260 2.03 15.37 2.27
N ASP A 261 1.91 14.82 3.47
CA ASP A 261 2.62 15.32 4.63
C ASP A 261 4.10 14.87 4.59
N PHE A 262 5.02 15.81 4.80
CA PHE A 262 6.46 15.57 4.95
C PHE A 262 6.94 15.77 6.39
N HIS A 263 6.03 16.12 7.30
CA HIS A 263 6.35 16.36 8.69
C HIS A 263 6.85 15.08 9.36
N THR A 264 7.93 15.24 10.11
CA THR A 264 8.29 14.30 11.16
C THR A 264 7.41 14.62 12.35
N PRO A 265 6.68 13.67 12.95
CA PRO A 265 6.14 13.90 14.28
C PRO A 265 7.34 14.16 15.19
N GLU A 266 7.44 15.38 15.71
CA GLU A 266 8.33 15.71 16.83
C GLU A 266 7.98 14.88 18.07
#